data_AF-A0A936ESE7-F1
#
_entry.id   AF-A0A936ESE7-F1
#
_cell.length_a   1.000
_cell.length_b   1.000
_cell.length_c   1.000
_cell.angle_alpha   90.00
_cell.angle_beta   90.00
_cell.angle_gamma   90.00
#
_symmetry.space_group_name_H-M   'P 1'
#
loop_
_entity.id
_entity.type
_entity.pdbx_description
1 polymer ?
#
loop_
_entity_poly.entity_id
_entity_poly.type
_entity_poly.pdbx_seq_one_letter_code
_entity_poly.pdbx_strand_id
1 'polypeptide(L)'
;MDASVLRKIIGDDEASVREFLALFRQTAQRQRAEMHAACARGEGHQSAAVAHKLKSSARSIGAQALAEFCVEIESAVTAGNLALLREHLVAFDVEWQREKLAIDAYLGDGDGG
;
A
#
# COMPACT_ATOMS: atom_id res chain seq x y z
N MET A 1 -2.77 9.09 -3.79
CA MET A 1 -1.34 9.38 -3.58
C MET A 1 -1.11 10.88 -3.66
N ASP A 2 -0.02 11.36 -3.07
CA ASP A 2 0.42 12.75 -3.15
C ASP A 2 1.90 12.79 -3.55
N ALA A 3 2.16 13.16 -4.81
CA ALA A 3 3.51 13.20 -5.34
C ALA A 3 4.39 14.26 -4.68
N SER A 4 3.79 15.33 -4.12
CA SER A 4 4.52 16.36 -3.39
C SER A 4 5.09 15.84 -2.07
N VAL A 5 4.43 14.88 -1.41
CA VAL A 5 5.00 14.17 -0.25
C VAL A 5 6.23 13.37 -0.67
N LEU A 6 6.14 12.62 -1.77
CA LEU A 6 7.26 11.82 -2.27
C LEU A 6 8.46 12.70 -2.67
N ARG A 7 8.21 13.80 -3.37
CA ARG A 7 9.26 14.77 -3.79
C ARG A 7 10.03 15.37 -2.62
N LYS A 8 9.39 15.53 -1.46
CA LYS A 8 10.07 15.99 -0.24
C LYS A 8 11.06 14.96 0.32
N ILE A 9 10.91 13.68 -0.03
CA ILE A 9 11.73 12.58 0.48
C ILE A 9 12.89 12.28 -0.47
N ILE A 10 12.62 12.16 -1.78
CA ILE A 10 13.60 11.74 -2.78
C ILE A 10 14.11 12.89 -3.68
N GLY A 11 13.52 14.08 -3.59
CA GLY A 11 13.83 15.22 -4.44
C GLY A 11 12.81 15.43 -5.56
N ASP A 12 12.98 16.53 -6.32
CA ASP A 12 12.05 16.94 -7.38
C ASP A 12 12.34 16.30 -8.75
N ASP A 13 13.22 15.31 -8.79
CA ASP A 13 13.59 14.61 -10.02
C ASP A 13 12.48 13.65 -10.46
N GLU A 14 11.88 13.92 -11.64
CA GLU A 14 10.79 13.12 -12.20
C GLU A 14 11.17 11.65 -12.38
N ALA A 15 12.39 11.36 -12.82
CA ALA A 15 12.83 9.99 -13.07
C ALA A 15 12.86 9.19 -11.76
N SER A 16 13.41 9.79 -10.70
CA SER A 16 13.45 9.21 -9.35
C SER A 16 12.04 9.00 -8.78
N VAL A 17 11.13 9.96 -8.97
CA VAL A 17 9.71 9.83 -8.58
C VAL A 17 9.05 8.66 -9.29
N ARG A 18 9.22 8.55 -10.61
CA ARG A 18 8.63 7.47 -11.41
C ARG A 18 9.20 6.11 -11.02
N GLU A 19 10.52 6.01 -10.82
CA GLU A 19 11.16 4.77 -10.38
C GLU A 19 10.64 4.32 -9.01
N PHE A 20 10.56 5.24 -8.05
CA PHE A 20 10.05 4.94 -6.72
C PHE A 20 8.59 4.49 -6.75
N LEU A 21 7.74 5.18 -7.52
CA LEU A 21 6.32 4.80 -7.67
C LEU A 21 6.16 3.43 -8.33
N ALA A 22 6.97 3.11 -9.34
CA ALA A 22 6.98 1.80 -9.98
C ALA A 22 7.40 0.68 -9.00
N LEU A 23 8.45 0.93 -8.21
CA LEU A 23 8.92 0.00 -7.18
C LEU A 23 7.88 -0.18 -6.07
N PHE A 24 7.29 0.92 -5.60
CA PHE A 24 6.22 0.90 -4.61
C PHE A 24 5.04 0.07 -5.13
N ARG A 25 4.59 0.31 -6.37
CA ARG A 25 3.47 -0.43 -6.98
C ARG A 25 3.71 -1.93 -6.95
N GLN A 26 4.90 -2.35 -7.38
CA GLN A 26 5.27 -3.76 -7.43
C GLN A 26 5.35 -4.38 -6.03
N THR A 27 5.95 -3.66 -5.09
CA THR A 27 6.13 -4.11 -3.70
C THR A 27 4.77 -4.24 -2.99
N ALA A 28 3.93 -3.23 -3.08
CA ALA A 28 2.61 -3.20 -2.47
C ALA A 28 1.67 -4.28 -3.06
N GLN A 29 1.77 -4.57 -4.36
CA GLN A 29 1.04 -5.70 -4.96
C GLN A 29 1.43 -7.05 -4.35
N ARG A 30 2.73 -7.29 -4.15
CA ARG A 30 3.21 -8.52 -3.50
C ARG A 30 2.78 -8.60 -2.04
N GLN A 31 2.95 -7.51 -1.30
CA GLN A 31 2.56 -7.42 0.11
C GLN A 31 1.06 -7.64 0.30
N ARG A 32 0.21 -7.07 -0.58
CA ARG A 32 -1.22 -7.35 -0.62
C ARG A 32 -1.49 -8.85 -0.74
N ALA A 33 -0.88 -9.52 -1.71
CA ALA A 33 -1.09 -10.96 -1.91
C ALA A 33 -0.65 -11.77 -0.67
N GLU A 34 0.46 -11.38 -0.05
CA GLU A 34 0.98 -12.01 1.18
C GLU A 34 0.02 -11.83 2.37
N MET A 35 -0.56 -10.63 2.55
CA MET A 35 -1.56 -10.38 3.59
C MET A 35 -2.81 -11.27 3.43
N HIS A 36 -3.33 -11.37 2.20
CA HIS A 36 -4.47 -12.24 1.90
C HIS A 36 -4.15 -13.72 2.14
N ALA A 37 -2.98 -14.18 1.70
CA ALA A 37 -2.54 -15.55 1.92
C ALA A 37 -2.38 -15.89 3.42
N ALA A 38 -1.77 -14.98 4.19
CA ALA A 38 -1.63 -15.13 5.64
C ALA A 38 -3.00 -15.18 6.34
N CYS A 39 -3.93 -14.29 5.96
CA CYS A 39 -5.29 -14.30 6.50
C CYS A 39 -6.04 -15.60 6.18
N ALA A 40 -5.92 -16.13 4.95
CA ALA A 40 -6.53 -17.39 4.55
C ALA A 40 -5.97 -18.60 5.32
N ARG A 41 -4.69 -18.55 5.70
CA ARG A 41 -4.00 -19.56 6.53
C ARG A 41 -4.26 -19.40 8.03
N GLY A 42 -4.99 -18.36 8.45
CA GLY A 42 -5.22 -18.04 9.86
C GLY A 42 -4.02 -17.39 10.56
N GLU A 43 -2.99 -17.00 9.82
CA GLU A 43 -1.77 -16.38 10.32
C GLU A 43 -1.92 -14.85 10.38
N GLY A 44 -2.89 -14.35 11.15
CA GLY A 44 -3.16 -12.91 11.27
C GLY A 44 -1.91 -12.07 11.58
N HIS A 45 -1.02 -12.58 12.45
CA HIS A 45 0.24 -11.91 12.79
C HIS A 45 1.16 -11.66 11.59
N GLN A 46 1.20 -12.58 10.61
CA GLN A 46 1.95 -12.35 9.37
C GLN A 46 1.29 -11.25 8.55
N SER A 47 -0.04 -11.25 8.43
CA SER A 47 -0.77 -10.17 7.75
C SER A 47 -0.49 -8.80 8.38
N ALA A 48 -0.48 -8.69 9.71
CA ALA A 48 -0.15 -7.44 10.41
C ALA A 48 1.30 -7.00 10.17
N ALA A 49 2.26 -7.93 10.19
CA ALA A 49 3.67 -7.60 9.94
C ALA A 49 3.89 -7.05 8.52
N VAL A 50 3.14 -7.57 7.55
CA VAL A 50 3.18 -7.09 6.16
C VAL A 50 2.49 -5.74 6.02
N ALA A 51 1.31 -5.57 6.64
CA ALA A 51 0.62 -4.28 6.70
C ALA A 51 1.50 -3.19 7.30
N HIS A 52 2.25 -3.50 8.37
CA HIS A 52 3.18 -2.57 9.00
C HIS A 52 4.27 -2.07 8.03
N LYS A 53 4.83 -2.98 7.21
CA LYS A 53 5.83 -2.62 6.19
C LYS A 53 5.22 -1.74 5.12
N LEU A 54 4.03 -2.12 4.63
CA LEU A 54 3.32 -1.37 3.61
C LEU A 54 2.94 0.03 4.08
N LYS A 55 2.50 0.18 5.34
CA LYS A 55 2.15 1.47 5.96
C LYS A 55 3.25 2.51 5.81
N SER A 56 4.50 2.13 6.09
CA SER A 56 5.65 3.03 5.96
C SER A 56 5.85 3.46 4.52
N SER A 57 5.82 2.52 3.58
CA SER A 57 5.95 2.81 2.15
C SER A 57 4.79 3.67 1.63
N ALA A 58 3.56 3.44 2.10
CA ALA A 58 2.37 4.20 1.73
C ALA A 58 2.47 5.66 2.21
N ARG A 59 2.99 5.90 3.42
CA ARG A 59 3.24 7.26 3.92
C ARG A 59 4.25 8.01 3.06
N SER A 60 5.28 7.34 2.55
CA SER A 60 6.28 7.97 1.68
C SER A 60 5.72 8.50 0.36
N ILE A 61 4.66 7.88 -0.17
CA ILE A 61 4.00 8.33 -1.41
C ILE A 61 2.74 9.17 -1.16
N GLY A 62 2.48 9.55 0.09
CA GLY A 62 1.25 10.27 0.48
C GLY A 62 -0.04 9.46 0.34
N ALA A 63 0.03 8.12 0.32
CA ALA A 63 -1.13 7.25 0.30
C ALA A 63 -1.70 7.05 1.72
N GLN A 64 -2.27 8.13 2.28
CA GLN A 64 -2.74 8.16 3.67
C GLN A 64 -3.83 7.10 3.93
N ALA A 65 -4.81 6.98 3.04
CA ALA A 65 -5.88 5.99 3.18
C ALA A 65 -5.34 4.55 3.29
N LEU A 66 -4.35 4.18 2.46
CA LEU A 66 -3.70 2.86 2.58
C LEU A 66 -3.00 2.68 3.92
N ALA A 67 -2.32 3.72 4.41
CA ALA A 67 -1.65 3.69 5.69
C ALA A 67 -2.63 3.52 6.86
N GLU A 68 -3.82 4.13 6.78
CA GLU A 68 -4.89 3.97 7.78
C GLU A 68 -5.43 2.54 7.78
N PHE A 69 -5.75 1.96 6.62
CA PHE A 69 -6.18 0.56 6.55
C PHE A 69 -5.14 -0.42 7.10
N CYS A 70 -3.84 -0.13 6.93
CA CYS A 70 -2.81 -0.96 7.56
C CYS A 70 -2.89 -0.95 9.10
N VAL A 71 -3.21 0.20 9.70
CA VAL A 71 -3.39 0.33 11.16
C VAL A 71 -4.62 -0.45 11.62
N GLU A 72 -5.71 -0.40 10.86
CA GLU A 72 -6.93 -1.16 11.16
C GLU A 72 -6.67 -2.68 11.08
N ILE A 73 -5.90 -3.13 10.08
CA ILE A 73 -5.46 -4.53 9.94
C ILE A 73 -4.61 -4.96 11.14
N GLU A 74 -3.63 -4.15 11.55
CA GLU A 74 -2.79 -4.41 12.73
C GLU A 74 -3.65 -4.52 14.01
N SER A 75 -4.65 -3.64 14.14
CA SER A 75 -5.55 -3.59 15.29
C SER A 75 -6.49 -4.80 15.35
N ALA A 76 -7.07 -5.22 14.23
CA ALA A 76 -7.93 -6.40 14.15
C ALA A 76 -7.18 -7.69 14.51
N VAL A 77 -5.92 -7.81 14.10
CA VAL A 77 -5.05 -8.94 14.48
C VAL A 77 -4.74 -8.92 15.97
N THR A 78 -4.43 -7.76 16.53
CA THR A 78 -4.18 -7.60 17.97
C THR A 78 -5.41 -7.96 18.81
N ALA A 79 -6.60 -7.64 18.31
CA ALA A 79 -7.88 -8.01 18.93
C ALA A 79 -8.26 -9.50 18.74
N GLY A 80 -7.48 -10.27 17.98
CA GLY A 80 -7.80 -11.67 17.65
C GLY A 80 -9.04 -11.83 16.75
N ASN A 81 -9.49 -10.76 16.08
CA ASN A 81 -10.70 -10.76 15.30
C ASN A 81 -10.40 -11.00 13.81
N LEU A 82 -10.33 -12.27 13.42
CA LEU A 82 -10.07 -12.67 12.03
C LEU A 82 -11.19 -12.28 11.06
N ALA A 83 -12.44 -12.14 11.53
CA ALA A 83 -13.53 -11.67 10.69
C ALA A 83 -13.32 -10.20 10.31
N LEU A 84 -13.04 -9.36 11.32
CA LEU A 84 -12.72 -7.95 11.12
C LEU A 84 -11.47 -7.75 10.26
N LEU A 85 -10.44 -8.57 10.45
CA LEU A 85 -9.26 -8.57 9.57
C LEU A 85 -9.66 -8.78 8.10
N ARG A 86 -10.53 -9.74 7.80
CA ARG A 86 -10.99 -10.00 6.42
C ARG A 86 -11.76 -8.81 5.86
N GLU A 87 -12.62 -8.21 6.66
CA GLU A 87 -13.36 -7.01 6.26
C GLU A 87 -12.41 -5.86 5.91
N HIS A 88 -11.40 -5.61 6.74
CA HIS A 88 -10.40 -4.60 6.46
C HIS A 88 -9.54 -4.93 5.24
N LEU A 89 -9.21 -6.20 4.98
CA LEU A 89 -8.47 -6.61 3.78
C LEU A 89 -9.29 -6.38 2.50
N VAL A 90 -10.61 -6.58 2.55
CA VAL A 90 -11.51 -6.26 1.43
C VAL A 90 -11.58 -4.75 1.19
N ALA A 91 -11.72 -3.95 2.25
CA ALA A 91 -11.75 -2.49 2.14
C ALA A 91 -10.40 -1.94 1.64
N PHE A 92 -9.29 -2.46 2.17
CA PHE A 92 -7.93 -2.16 1.73
C PHE A 92 -7.76 -2.43 0.22
N ASP A 93 -8.31 -3.52 -0.30
CA ASP A 93 -8.20 -3.87 -1.71
C ASP A 93 -8.85 -2.83 -2.64
N VAL A 94 -9.96 -2.25 -2.22
CA VAL A 94 -10.65 -1.19 -2.97
C VAL A 94 -9.76 0.05 -3.06
N GLU A 95 -9.21 0.49 -1.94
CA GLU A 95 -8.29 1.64 -1.93
C GLU A 95 -6.99 1.35 -2.68
N TRP A 96 -6.48 0.12 -2.58
CA TRP A 96 -5.31 -0.30 -3.35
C TRP A 96 -5.54 -0.20 -4.85
N GLN A 97 -6.72 -0.57 -5.36
CA GLN A 97 -7.01 -0.38 -6.79
C GLN A 97 -7.02 1.09 -7.20
N ARG A 98 -7.57 1.97 -6.37
CA ARG A 98 -7.60 3.42 -6.63
C ARG A 98 -6.19 4.00 -6.69
N GLU A 99 -5.36 3.67 -5.69
CA GLU A 99 -3.98 4.12 -5.65
C GLU A 99 -3.16 3.54 -6.79
N LYS A 100 -3.31 2.25 -7.09
CA LYS A 100 -2.64 1.62 -8.23
C LYS A 100 -3.00 2.31 -9.55
N LEU A 101 -4.28 2.63 -9.77
CA LEU A 101 -4.72 3.32 -10.98
C LEU A 101 -4.10 4.71 -11.08
N ALA A 102 -4.08 5.46 -9.97
CA ALA A 102 -3.45 6.77 -9.94
C ALA A 102 -1.95 6.67 -10.26
N ILE A 103 -1.24 5.70 -9.66
CA ILE A 103 0.18 5.45 -9.93
C ILE A 103 0.40 5.09 -11.40
N ASP A 104 -0.43 4.20 -11.96
CA ASP A 104 -0.32 3.78 -13.35
C ASP A 104 -0.55 4.95 -14.32
N ALA A 105 -1.53 5.82 -14.03
CA ALA A 105 -1.74 7.05 -14.78
C ALA A 105 -0.52 7.97 -14.73
N TYR A 106 0.08 8.18 -13.55
CA TYR A 106 1.30 8.99 -13.40
C TYR A 106 2.50 8.40 -14.16
N LEU A 107 2.63 7.06 -14.17
CA LEU A 107 3.71 6.38 -14.88
C LEU A 107 3.48 6.37 -16.39
N GLY A 108 2.23 6.26 -16.85
CA GLY A 108 1.84 6.20 -18.26
C GLY A 108 1.79 7.55 -18.98
N ASP A 109 1.62 8.65 -18.24
CA ASP A 109 1.49 10.00 -18.84
C ASP A 109 2.81 10.55 -19.44
N GLY A 110 3.96 9.93 -19.14
CA GLY A 110 5.26 10.39 -19.65
C GLY A 110 5.91 9.44 -20.66
N ASP A 111 5.13 8.74 -21.49
CA ASP A 111 5.58 8.23 -22.81
C ASP A 111 5.05 9.19 -23.88
N GLY A 112 5.75 10.32 -24.03
CA GLY A 112 5.31 11.43 -24.85
C GLY A 112 6.36 12.53 -24.87
N GLY A 113 7.51 12.25 -25.48
CA GLY A 113 8.60 13.21 -25.67
C GLY A 113 9.90 12.55 -26.09
#